data_AF-L7WAI9-F1
#
_entry.id   AF-L7WAI9-F1
#
_cell.length_a   1.000
_cell.length_b   1.000
_cell.length_c   1.000
_cell.angle_alpha   90.00
_cell.angle_beta   90.00
_cell.angle_gamma   90.00
#
_symmetry.space_group_name_H-M   'P 1'
#
loop_
_entity.id
_entity.type
_entity.pdbx_description
1 polymer ?
#
loop_
_entity_poly.entity_id
_entity_poly.type
_entity_poly.pdbx_seq_one_letter_code
_entity_poly.pdbx_strand_id
1 'polypeptide(L)'
;MKTYLITLILGFISTLGFAHQPEVSSTVLAQKENNVWVLQISASLTAFQQEINIHYADTPYKTPEEFREMVIEHIKNKMNLKVNGAQLNFTNGAVHLGHETKVIFEVQELPEDLNFIEVTNTAFEDIYNSKSFLVVLKDGVDENKFVLSKDNGYHANLLLTGNKLVQNQESQASLFSWPLIAGIFGLLFIGLLVARFKSKQAA
;
A
#
# COMPACT_ATOMS: atom_id res chain seq x y z
N MET A 1 -38.77 33.09 -16.44
CA MET A 1 -38.43 32.15 -15.35
C MET A 1 -37.72 30.88 -15.84
N LYS A 2 -38.11 30.28 -16.98
CA LYS A 2 -37.47 29.05 -17.50
C LYS A 2 -36.00 29.23 -17.93
N THR A 3 -35.60 30.40 -18.42
CA THR A 3 -34.24 30.68 -18.90
C THR A 3 -33.20 30.74 -17.78
N TYR A 4 -33.55 31.33 -16.63
CA TYR A 4 -32.65 31.40 -15.46
C TYR A 4 -32.49 30.04 -14.76
N LEU A 5 -33.51 29.17 -14.84
CA LEU A 5 -33.44 27.82 -14.30
C LEU A 5 -32.42 26.97 -15.09
N ILE A 6 -32.35 27.13 -16.40
CA ILE A 6 -31.37 26.45 -17.26
C ILE A 6 -29.95 26.95 -16.95
N THR A 7 -29.75 28.25 -16.76
CA THR A 7 -28.44 28.81 -16.38
C THR A 7 -27.98 28.34 -14.99
N LEU A 8 -28.91 28.22 -14.03
CA LEU A 8 -28.63 27.69 -12.69
C LEU A 8 -28.23 26.20 -12.73
N ILE A 9 -28.90 25.41 -13.58
CA ILE A 9 -28.61 23.97 -13.76
C ILE A 9 -27.26 23.76 -14.46
N LEU A 10 -26.94 24.56 -15.49
CA LEU A 10 -25.63 24.53 -16.17
C LEU A 10 -24.48 24.97 -15.25
N GLY A 11 -24.74 25.88 -14.30
CA GLY A 11 -23.76 26.30 -13.28
C GLY A 11 -23.40 25.23 -12.25
N PHE A 12 -24.25 24.20 -12.07
CA PHE A 12 -23.98 23.09 -11.14
C PHE A 12 -23.23 21.91 -11.78
N ILE A 13 -23.13 21.86 -13.12
CA ILE A 13 -22.44 20.76 -13.84
C ILE A 13 -20.92 20.99 -13.88
N SER A 14 -20.45 22.23 -13.64
CA SER A 14 -19.02 22.58 -13.68
C SER A 14 -18.18 22.06 -12.50
N THR A 15 -18.81 21.49 -11.46
CA THR A 15 -18.08 20.96 -10.28
C THR A 15 -17.80 19.45 -10.33
N LEU A 16 -18.08 18.77 -11.45
CA LEU A 16 -17.94 17.31 -11.58
C LEU A 16 -16.65 16.84 -12.29
N GLY A 17 -15.66 17.71 -12.41
CA GLY A 17 -14.39 17.42 -13.07
C GLY A 17 -13.30 16.87 -12.15
N PHE A 18 -13.55 15.84 -11.34
CA PHE A 18 -12.49 15.07 -10.67
C PHE A 18 -12.87 13.59 -10.59
N ALA A 19 -12.65 12.88 -11.71
CA ALA A 19 -12.84 11.42 -11.81
C ALA A 19 -11.53 10.63 -11.63
N HIS A 20 -10.46 11.26 -11.12
CA HIS A 20 -9.20 10.59 -10.82
C HIS A 20 -8.93 10.70 -9.33
N GLN A 21 -9.10 9.58 -8.62
CA GLN A 21 -8.80 9.44 -7.21
C GLN A 21 -7.30 9.10 -7.05
N PRO A 22 -6.43 10.06 -6.65
CA PRO A 22 -5.01 9.79 -6.47
C PRO A 22 -4.74 8.74 -5.38
N GLU A 23 -5.69 8.52 -4.48
CA GLU A 23 -5.60 7.56 -3.39
C GLU A 23 -5.74 6.09 -3.82
N VAL A 24 -6.09 5.79 -5.07
CA VAL A 24 -6.23 4.41 -5.54
C VAL A 24 -5.13 4.04 -6.53
N SER A 25 -4.44 2.93 -6.26
CA SER A 25 -3.50 2.29 -7.18
C SER A 25 -3.76 0.79 -7.28
N SER A 26 -3.11 0.14 -8.25
CA SER A 26 -3.08 -1.31 -8.36
C SER A 26 -1.65 -1.80 -8.58
N THR A 27 -1.38 -3.00 -8.08
CA THR A 27 -0.12 -3.72 -8.24
C THR A 27 -0.47 -5.11 -8.74
N VAL A 28 -0.05 -5.46 -9.95
CA VAL A 28 -0.32 -6.75 -10.57
C VAL A 28 1.00 -7.47 -10.79
N LEU A 29 1.16 -8.61 -10.15
CA LEU A 29 2.26 -9.54 -10.39
C LEU A 29 1.74 -10.67 -11.29
N ALA A 30 2.18 -10.73 -12.54
CA ALA A 30 1.65 -11.67 -13.52
C ALA A 30 2.75 -12.55 -14.12
N GLN A 31 2.49 -13.86 -14.19
CA GLN A 31 3.26 -14.80 -14.98
C GLN A 31 2.90 -14.62 -16.46
N LYS A 32 3.91 -14.48 -17.31
CA LYS A 32 3.82 -14.56 -18.77
C LYS A 32 4.34 -15.93 -19.24
N GLU A 33 4.29 -16.14 -20.54
CA GLU A 33 4.90 -17.29 -21.20
C GLU A 33 6.39 -17.43 -20.84
N ASN A 34 6.90 -18.66 -20.87
CA ASN A 34 8.32 -19.00 -20.60
C ASN A 34 8.81 -18.60 -19.20
N ASN A 35 7.95 -18.64 -18.17
CA ASN A 35 8.30 -18.29 -16.79
C ASN A 35 8.83 -16.85 -16.60
N VAL A 36 8.53 -15.96 -17.55
CA VAL A 36 8.83 -14.53 -17.38
C VAL A 36 7.76 -13.91 -16.50
N TRP A 37 8.16 -13.18 -15.47
CA TRP A 37 7.24 -12.47 -14.60
C TRP A 37 7.29 -10.97 -14.83
N VAL A 38 6.12 -10.35 -14.78
CA VAL A 38 5.97 -8.91 -14.90
C VAL A 38 5.25 -8.35 -13.71
N LEU A 39 5.78 -7.24 -13.20
CA LEU A 39 5.14 -6.42 -12.20
C LEU A 39 4.62 -5.15 -12.87
N GLN A 40 3.32 -4.92 -12.80
CA GLN A 40 2.68 -3.70 -13.27
C GLN A 40 2.11 -2.92 -12.09
N ILE A 41 2.42 -1.63 -12.02
CA ILE A 41 1.82 -0.70 -11.08
C ILE A 41 1.04 0.35 -11.86
N SER A 42 -0.24 0.54 -11.53
CA SER A 42 -1.08 1.58 -12.13
C SER A 42 -1.55 2.56 -11.06
N ALA A 43 -1.56 3.85 -11.40
CA ALA A 43 -2.22 4.90 -10.61
C ALA A 43 -2.55 6.10 -11.52
N SER A 44 -3.24 7.11 -10.98
CA SER A 44 -3.38 8.38 -11.70
C SER A 44 -2.01 9.06 -11.90
N LEU A 45 -1.85 9.83 -12.98
CA LEU A 45 -0.64 10.64 -13.17
C LEU A 45 -0.39 11.56 -11.97
N THR A 46 -1.46 12.15 -11.43
CA THR A 46 -1.41 13.02 -10.25
C THR A 46 -0.83 12.32 -9.02
N ALA A 47 -1.15 11.04 -8.80
CA ALA A 47 -0.59 10.26 -7.70
C ALA A 47 0.94 10.14 -7.81
N PHE A 48 1.43 9.78 -9.00
CA PHE A 48 2.87 9.73 -9.25
C PHE A 48 3.53 11.10 -9.10
N GLN A 49 2.92 12.17 -9.64
CA GLN A 49 3.45 13.52 -9.52
C GLN A 49 3.54 13.96 -8.06
N GLN A 50 2.53 13.67 -7.24
CA GLN A 50 2.55 14.01 -5.82
C GLN A 50 3.73 13.35 -5.10
N GLU A 51 3.90 12.05 -5.26
CA GLU A 51 4.98 11.28 -4.63
C GLU A 51 6.36 11.76 -5.10
N ILE A 52 6.55 11.98 -6.41
CA ILE A 52 7.81 12.50 -6.94
C ILE A 52 8.09 13.91 -6.45
N ASN A 53 7.09 14.79 -6.40
CA ASN A 53 7.28 16.15 -5.91
C ASN A 53 7.63 16.20 -4.41
N ILE A 54 7.12 15.24 -3.61
CA ILE A 54 7.45 15.12 -2.19
C ILE A 54 8.89 14.61 -2.01
N HIS A 55 9.26 13.54 -2.71
CA HIS A 55 10.55 12.87 -2.48
C HIS A 55 11.73 13.46 -3.26
N TYR A 56 11.49 14.20 -4.33
CA TYR A 56 12.52 14.81 -5.18
C TYR A 56 12.38 16.34 -5.22
N ALA A 57 11.87 16.95 -4.14
CA ALA A 57 11.63 18.39 -4.04
C ALA A 57 12.87 19.26 -4.30
N ASP A 58 14.05 18.77 -3.89
CA ASP A 58 15.33 19.47 -4.08
C ASP A 58 15.86 19.37 -5.52
N THR A 59 15.42 18.36 -6.28
CA THR A 59 15.84 18.08 -7.65
C THR A 59 14.62 17.79 -8.53
N PRO A 60 13.74 18.77 -8.77
CA PRO A 60 12.53 18.56 -9.54
C PRO A 60 12.85 18.23 -11.00
N TYR A 61 12.09 17.31 -11.58
CA TYR A 61 12.15 16.99 -13.00
C TYR A 61 11.72 18.20 -13.85
N LYS A 62 12.27 18.30 -15.05
CA LYS A 62 12.02 19.35 -16.05
C LYS A 62 11.47 18.78 -17.34
N THR A 63 11.70 17.50 -17.60
CA THR A 63 11.24 16.80 -18.80
C THR A 63 10.38 15.58 -18.44
N PRO A 64 9.51 15.10 -19.35
CA PRO A 64 8.81 13.85 -19.16
C PRO A 64 9.76 12.66 -18.98
N GLU A 65 10.93 12.67 -19.61
CA GLU A 65 11.93 11.60 -19.51
C GLU A 65 12.51 11.52 -18.11
N GLU A 66 12.92 12.66 -17.54
CA GLU A 66 13.39 12.74 -16.14
C GLU A 66 12.30 12.29 -15.15
N PHE A 67 11.03 12.66 -15.39
CA PHE A 67 9.92 12.18 -14.56
C PHE A 67 9.78 10.65 -14.61
N ARG A 68 9.90 10.03 -15.78
CA ARG A 68 9.82 8.57 -15.92
C ARG A 68 10.95 7.87 -15.16
N GLU A 69 12.17 8.41 -15.23
CA GLU A 69 13.33 7.88 -14.50
C GLU A 69 13.11 7.96 -12.99
N MET A 70 12.66 9.10 -12.48
CA MET A 70 12.35 9.28 -11.05
C MET A 70 11.21 8.36 -10.58
N VAL A 71 10.18 8.13 -11.41
CA VAL A 71 9.10 7.17 -11.10
C VAL A 71 9.63 5.74 -10.99
N ILE A 72 10.51 5.33 -11.92
CA ILE A 72 11.14 4.01 -11.89
C ILE A 72 11.97 3.85 -10.61
N GLU A 73 12.80 4.83 -10.29
CA GLU A 73 13.64 4.81 -9.09
C GLU A 73 12.80 4.79 -7.80
N HIS A 74 11.78 5.67 -7.72
CA HIS A 74 10.87 5.73 -6.59
C HIS A 74 10.21 4.39 -6.29
N ILE A 75 9.66 3.72 -7.31
CA ILE A 75 9.04 2.40 -7.13
C ILE A 75 10.09 1.38 -6.67
N LYS A 76 11.27 1.33 -7.28
CA LYS A 76 12.32 0.38 -6.89
C LYS A 76 12.74 0.55 -5.43
N ASN A 77 12.70 1.77 -4.91
CA ASN A 77 13.07 2.08 -3.52
C ASN A 77 11.92 1.82 -2.52
N LYS A 78 10.67 1.92 -2.98
CA LYS A 78 9.47 1.82 -2.13
C LYS A 78 8.73 0.48 -2.24
N MET A 79 9.17 -0.39 -3.13
CA MET A 79 8.55 -1.69 -3.34
C MET A 79 9.52 -2.83 -3.01
N ASN A 80 9.01 -3.79 -2.25
CA ASN A 80 9.70 -5.03 -1.93
C ASN A 80 8.83 -6.21 -2.36
N LEU A 81 9.42 -7.16 -3.08
CA LEU A 81 8.82 -8.45 -3.42
C LEU A 81 9.76 -9.57 -3.00
N LYS A 82 9.28 -10.47 -2.14
CA LYS A 82 9.96 -11.73 -1.85
C LYS A 82 9.08 -12.90 -2.25
N VAL A 83 9.71 -13.93 -2.77
CA VAL A 83 9.05 -15.21 -3.04
C VAL A 83 9.86 -16.31 -2.39
N ASN A 84 9.21 -17.13 -1.57
CA ASN A 84 9.84 -18.18 -0.77
C ASN A 84 11.05 -17.69 0.05
N GLY A 85 11.00 -16.44 0.54
CA GLY A 85 12.06 -15.80 1.32
C GLY A 85 13.21 -15.18 0.50
N ALA A 86 13.25 -15.39 -0.81
CA ALA A 86 14.23 -14.76 -1.70
C ALA A 86 13.73 -13.39 -2.16
N GLN A 87 14.57 -12.36 -2.01
CA GLN A 87 14.31 -11.01 -2.52
C GLN A 87 14.41 -10.98 -4.04
N LEU A 88 13.38 -10.46 -4.70
CA LEU A 88 13.38 -10.30 -6.15
C LEU A 88 13.75 -8.88 -6.55
N ASN A 89 14.41 -8.76 -7.71
CA ASN A 89 14.85 -7.51 -8.30
C ASN A 89 13.95 -7.12 -9.48
N PHE A 90 13.72 -5.82 -9.62
CA PHE A 90 12.97 -5.24 -10.73
C PHE A 90 13.91 -4.65 -11.79
N THR A 91 13.79 -5.13 -13.02
CA THR A 91 14.60 -4.71 -14.17
C THR A 91 13.74 -4.22 -15.32
N ASN A 92 14.37 -3.57 -16.30
CA ASN A 92 13.72 -3.14 -17.55
C ASN A 92 12.44 -2.31 -17.31
N GLY A 93 12.51 -1.41 -16.31
CA GLY A 93 11.40 -0.55 -15.94
C GLY A 93 10.98 0.39 -17.07
N ALA A 94 9.68 0.46 -17.34
CA ALA A 94 9.10 1.34 -18.35
C ALA A 94 7.84 2.05 -17.83
N VAL A 95 7.76 3.36 -18.09
CA VAL A 95 6.63 4.21 -17.66
C VAL A 95 5.81 4.67 -18.86
N HIS A 96 4.53 4.31 -18.86
CA HIS A 96 3.55 4.73 -19.84
C HIS A 96 2.66 5.81 -19.22
N LEU A 97 2.89 7.06 -19.64
CA LEU A 97 2.14 8.21 -19.14
C LEU A 97 0.75 8.28 -19.77
N GLY A 98 -0.25 8.65 -18.97
CA GLY A 98 -1.65 8.79 -19.38
C GLY A 98 -2.54 9.17 -18.19
N HIS A 99 -3.85 9.26 -18.41
CA HIS A 99 -4.83 9.47 -17.32
C HIS A 99 -4.69 8.38 -16.23
N GLU A 100 -4.48 7.14 -16.67
CA GLU A 100 -3.88 6.07 -15.89
C GLU A 100 -2.42 5.94 -16.33
N THR A 101 -1.48 6.19 -15.42
CA THR A 101 -0.06 5.98 -15.65
C THR A 101 0.30 4.57 -15.20
N LYS A 102 1.07 3.86 -16.04
CA LYS A 102 1.48 2.47 -15.80
C LYS A 102 2.99 2.37 -15.74
N VAL A 103 3.48 1.66 -14.72
CA VAL A 103 4.90 1.32 -14.60
C VAL A 103 5.03 -0.19 -14.67
N ILE A 104 5.85 -0.67 -15.57
CA ILE A 104 6.01 -2.09 -15.87
C ILE A 104 7.47 -2.47 -15.62
N PHE A 105 7.70 -3.53 -14.87
CA PHE A 105 9.00 -4.13 -14.64
C PHE A 105 8.99 -5.59 -15.04
N GLU A 106 10.14 -6.08 -15.51
CA GLU A 106 10.44 -7.50 -15.47
C GLU A 106 10.92 -7.88 -14.08
N VAL A 107 10.46 -9.03 -13.60
CA VAL A 107 10.87 -9.59 -12.31
C VAL A 107 11.80 -10.77 -12.59
N GLN A 108 13.07 -10.63 -12.19
CA GLN A 108 14.08 -11.66 -12.40
C GLN A 108 14.07 -12.70 -11.28
N GLU A 109 14.54 -13.90 -11.60
CA GLU A 109 14.84 -14.96 -10.63
C GLU A 109 13.65 -15.44 -9.79
N LEU A 110 12.42 -15.31 -10.31
CA LEU A 110 11.24 -15.83 -9.61
C LEU A 110 11.24 -17.36 -9.69
N PRO A 111 11.18 -18.08 -8.55
CA PRO A 111 11.23 -19.54 -8.54
C PRO A 111 9.97 -20.15 -9.18
N GLU A 112 10.09 -21.35 -9.77
CA GLU A 112 8.96 -22.05 -10.39
C GLU A 112 7.85 -22.37 -9.38
N ASP A 113 8.26 -22.77 -8.17
CA ASP A 113 7.34 -23.00 -7.06
C ASP A 113 7.01 -21.69 -6.35
N LEU A 114 5.73 -21.35 -6.30
CA LEU A 114 5.22 -20.18 -5.59
C LEU A 114 4.47 -20.66 -4.36
N ASN A 115 5.16 -20.80 -3.23
CA ASN A 115 4.54 -21.23 -1.97
C ASN A 115 4.16 -20.04 -1.10
N PHE A 116 5.04 -19.04 -1.05
CA PHE A 116 4.90 -17.88 -0.20
C PHE A 116 5.33 -16.61 -0.95
N ILE A 117 4.52 -15.55 -0.88
CA ILE A 117 4.83 -14.24 -1.43
C ILE A 117 4.73 -13.20 -0.32
N GLU A 118 5.75 -12.37 -0.18
CA GLU A 118 5.71 -11.15 0.63
C GLU A 118 5.75 -9.95 -0.31
N VAL A 119 4.78 -9.06 -0.19
CA VAL A 119 4.73 -7.82 -0.96
C VAL A 119 4.61 -6.65 -0.01
N THR A 120 5.51 -5.67 -0.16
CA THR A 120 5.36 -4.34 0.43
C THR A 120 5.38 -3.31 -0.68
N ASN A 121 4.39 -2.42 -0.72
CA ASN A 121 4.37 -1.32 -1.69
C ASN A 121 3.98 -0.01 -0.99
N THR A 122 4.98 0.78 -0.63
CA THR A 122 4.80 2.11 -0.03
C THR A 122 4.99 3.25 -1.02
N ALA A 123 4.94 2.97 -2.34
CA ALA A 123 5.20 3.98 -3.37
C ALA A 123 4.14 5.10 -3.44
N PHE A 124 3.06 4.98 -2.68
CA PHE A 124 1.97 5.96 -2.58
C PHE A 124 1.61 6.27 -1.12
N GLU A 125 2.50 5.99 -0.16
CA GLU A 125 2.18 6.08 1.27
C GLU A 125 1.92 7.51 1.75
N ASP A 126 2.46 8.53 1.06
CA ASP A 126 2.29 9.94 1.41
C ASP A 126 0.98 10.53 0.87
N ILE A 127 0.26 9.79 0.02
CA ILE A 127 -1.11 10.14 -0.38
C ILE A 127 -2.10 9.74 0.73
N TYR A 128 -2.87 10.73 1.20
CA TYR A 128 -3.89 10.50 2.22
C TYR A 128 -4.88 9.40 1.82
N ASN A 129 -5.09 8.43 2.72
CA ASN A 129 -5.95 7.26 2.52
C ASN A 129 -5.58 6.40 1.31
N SER A 130 -4.31 6.37 0.91
CA SER A 130 -3.87 5.54 -0.20
C SER A 130 -4.15 4.06 0.02
N LYS A 131 -4.61 3.41 -1.06
CA LYS A 131 -4.92 1.99 -1.15
C LYS A 131 -4.38 1.44 -2.46
N SER A 132 -3.52 0.44 -2.37
CA SER A 132 -3.06 -0.33 -3.51
C SER A 132 -3.77 -1.68 -3.55
N PHE A 133 -4.38 -2.01 -4.66
CA PHE A 133 -4.95 -3.33 -4.89
C PHE A 133 -3.89 -4.27 -5.48
N LEU A 134 -3.46 -5.25 -4.69
CA LEU A 134 -2.54 -6.29 -5.13
C LEU A 134 -3.31 -7.46 -5.76
N VAL A 135 -2.91 -7.86 -6.96
CA VAL A 135 -3.40 -9.05 -7.66
C VAL A 135 -2.21 -9.89 -8.12
N VAL A 136 -2.28 -11.20 -7.93
CA VAL A 136 -1.29 -12.14 -8.43
C VAL A 136 -1.96 -13.04 -9.47
N LEU A 137 -1.42 -13.05 -10.69
CA LEU A 137 -1.91 -13.82 -11.81
C LEU A 137 -0.89 -14.91 -12.15
N LYS A 138 -1.25 -16.17 -11.93
CA LYS A 138 -0.41 -17.34 -12.21
C LYS A 138 -1.27 -18.47 -12.74
N ASP A 139 -0.78 -19.20 -13.73
CA ASP A 139 -1.50 -20.37 -14.24
C ASP A 139 -1.72 -21.40 -13.12
N GLY A 140 -2.97 -21.88 -13.03
CA GLY A 140 -3.42 -22.83 -12.02
C GLY A 140 -3.68 -22.22 -10.63
N VAL A 141 -3.59 -20.90 -10.47
CA VAL A 141 -3.94 -20.19 -9.22
C VAL A 141 -5.13 -19.26 -9.49
N ASP A 142 -6.15 -19.34 -8.63
CA ASP A 142 -7.32 -18.47 -8.70
C ASP A 142 -6.93 -17.02 -8.45
N GLU A 143 -7.55 -16.09 -9.17
CA GLU A 143 -7.32 -14.67 -8.97
C GLU A 143 -7.80 -14.25 -7.56
N ASN A 144 -6.88 -13.68 -6.78
CA ASN A 144 -7.18 -13.10 -5.48
C ASN A 144 -6.73 -11.64 -5.44
N LYS A 145 -7.55 -10.80 -4.82
CA LYS A 145 -7.33 -9.37 -4.66
C LYS A 145 -7.09 -9.06 -3.19
N PHE A 146 -5.96 -8.42 -2.91
CA PHE A 146 -5.57 -7.97 -1.57
C PHE A 146 -5.48 -6.45 -1.56
N VAL A 147 -5.69 -5.84 -0.39
CA VAL A 147 -5.59 -4.39 -0.21
C VAL A 147 -4.33 -4.10 0.60
N LEU A 148 -3.45 -3.26 0.08
CA LEU A 148 -2.31 -2.69 0.79
C LEU A 148 -2.68 -1.26 1.16
N SER A 149 -2.76 -0.98 2.45
CA SER A 149 -3.11 0.33 3.00
C SER A 149 -2.34 0.59 4.29
N LYS A 150 -2.55 1.75 4.90
CA LYS A 150 -2.03 2.04 6.24
C LYS A 150 -2.39 0.98 7.29
N ASP A 151 -3.53 0.31 7.16
CA ASP A 151 -4.03 -0.65 8.14
C ASP A 151 -3.16 -1.91 8.25
N ASN A 152 -2.48 -2.29 7.16
CA ASN A 152 -1.54 -3.42 7.12
C ASN A 152 -0.10 -2.98 6.80
N GLY A 153 0.24 -1.71 7.04
CA GLY A 153 1.58 -1.19 6.74
C GLY A 153 1.96 -1.31 5.26
N TYR A 154 0.98 -1.25 4.36
CA TYR A 154 1.12 -1.45 2.92
C TYR A 154 1.76 -2.79 2.53
N HIS A 155 1.48 -3.82 3.33
CA HIS A 155 2.15 -5.11 3.25
C HIS A 155 1.16 -6.29 3.21
N ALA A 156 1.51 -7.33 2.45
CA ALA A 156 0.79 -8.59 2.38
C ALA A 156 1.75 -9.78 2.37
N ASN A 157 1.51 -10.72 3.29
CA ASN A 157 2.10 -12.05 3.32
C ASN A 157 1.08 -13.05 2.80
N LEU A 158 1.37 -13.71 1.69
CA LEU A 158 0.45 -14.58 0.97
C LEU A 158 0.99 -16.00 0.96
N LEU A 159 0.18 -16.94 1.42
CA LEU A 159 0.48 -18.38 1.36
C LEU A 159 -0.39 -19.04 0.30
N LEU A 160 0.23 -19.85 -0.58
CA LEU A 160 -0.51 -20.68 -1.52
C LEU A 160 -1.11 -21.88 -0.78
N THR A 161 -2.43 -21.95 -0.73
CA THR A 161 -3.18 -23.07 -0.15
C THR A 161 -4.07 -23.67 -1.22
N GLY A 162 -3.66 -24.82 -1.77
CA GLY A 162 -4.28 -25.41 -2.94
C GLY A 162 -4.07 -24.53 -4.16
N ASN A 163 -5.15 -24.01 -4.73
CA ASN A 163 -5.12 -23.09 -5.88
C ASN A 163 -5.39 -21.62 -5.47
N LYS A 164 -5.37 -21.27 -4.18
CA LYS A 164 -5.69 -19.90 -3.71
C LYS A 164 -4.56 -19.31 -2.89
N LEU A 165 -4.34 -18.01 -3.06
CA LEU A 165 -3.50 -17.23 -2.16
C LEU A 165 -4.34 -16.74 -0.99
N VAL A 166 -3.85 -16.98 0.22
CA VAL A 166 -4.50 -16.56 1.46
C VAL A 166 -3.55 -15.65 2.24
N GLN A 167 -4.07 -14.52 2.73
CA GLN A 167 -3.27 -13.61 3.54
C GLN A 167 -3.00 -14.22 4.91
N ASN A 168 -1.72 -14.44 5.23
CA ASN A 168 -1.29 -14.85 6.55
C ASN A 168 -1.32 -13.60 7.45
N GLN A 169 -2.33 -13.49 8.32
CA GLN A 169 -2.34 -12.42 9.31
C GLN A 169 -1.34 -12.79 10.41
N GLU A 170 -0.16 -12.16 10.38
CA GLU A 170 0.65 -12.10 11.58
C GLU A 170 -0.16 -11.34 12.65
N SER A 171 -0.66 -12.09 13.62
CA SER A 171 -1.27 -11.51 14.82
C SER A 171 -0.19 -10.71 15.55
N GLN A 172 -0.17 -9.39 15.32
CA GLN A 172 0.54 -8.50 16.23
C GLN A 172 -0.19 -8.54 17.56
N ALA A 173 0.22 -9.46 18.44
CA ALA A 173 -0.19 -9.45 19.82
C ALA A 173 0.30 -8.13 20.44
N SER A 174 -0.57 -7.13 20.50
CA SER A 174 -0.29 -5.88 21.18
C SER A 174 -0.05 -6.18 22.67
N LEU A 175 1.22 -6.12 23.08
CA LEU A 175 1.62 -6.19 24.49
C LEU A 175 1.06 -5.01 25.32
N PHE A 176 0.50 -4.00 24.65
CA PHE A 176 -0.08 -2.78 25.23
C PHE A 176 -1.59 -2.72 24.99
N SER A 177 -2.31 -3.80 25.30
CA SER A 177 -3.77 -3.72 25.33
C SER A 177 -4.24 -2.86 26.52
N TRP A 178 -5.18 -1.96 26.27
CA TRP A 178 -5.79 -1.09 27.29
C TRP A 178 -6.23 -1.84 28.58
N PRO A 179 -6.76 -3.08 28.51
CA PRO A 179 -7.09 -3.87 29.70
C PRO A 179 -5.87 -4.21 30.57
N LEU A 180 -4.70 -4.49 29.98
CA LEU A 180 -3.47 -4.78 30.72
C LEU A 180 -2.95 -3.53 31.44
N ILE A 181 -2.97 -2.38 30.75
CA ILE A 181 -2.59 -1.08 31.34
C ILE A 181 -3.53 -0.74 32.51
N ALA A 182 -4.85 -0.86 32.30
CA ALA A 182 -5.84 -0.63 33.34
C ALA A 182 -5.66 -1.56 34.56
N GLY A 183 -5.31 -2.84 34.31
CA GLY A 183 -5.02 -3.81 35.37
C GLY A 183 -3.81 -3.43 36.23
N ILE A 184 -2.71 -3.00 35.60
CA ILE A 184 -1.50 -2.55 36.32
C ILE A 184 -1.79 -1.32 37.18
N PHE A 185 -2.50 -0.32 36.63
CA PHE A 185 -2.90 0.87 37.38
C PHE A 185 -3.86 0.54 38.54
N GLY A 186 -4.78 -0.41 38.34
CA GLY A 186 -5.66 -0.90 39.39
C GLY A 186 -4.90 -1.53 40.56
N LEU A 187 -3.90 -2.37 40.27
CA LEU A 187 -3.06 -3.00 41.30
C LEU A 187 -2.20 -1.99 42.06
N LEU A 188 -1.63 -0.99 41.36
CA LEU A 188 -0.89 0.10 42.00
C LEU A 188 -1.80 0.93 42.92
N PHE A 189 -3.02 1.22 42.49
CA PHE A 189 -3.99 1.96 43.29
C PHE A 189 -4.39 1.21 44.57
N ILE A 190 -4.65 -0.09 44.46
CA ILE A 190 -4.94 -0.95 45.62
C ILE A 190 -3.72 -0.98 46.57
N GLY A 191 -2.51 -1.12 46.04
CA GLY A 191 -1.27 -1.09 46.82
C GLY A 191 -1.11 0.21 47.61
N LEU A 192 -1.38 1.35 46.98
CA LEU A 192 -1.35 2.67 47.63
C LEU A 192 -2.41 2.80 48.74
N LEU A 193 -3.62 2.28 48.51
CA LEU A 193 -4.66 2.26 49.54
C LEU A 193 -4.24 1.42 50.75
N VAL A 194 -3.71 0.21 50.54
CA VAL A 194 -3.23 -0.66 51.61
C VAL A 194 -2.08 -0.02 52.39
N ALA A 195 -1.11 0.60 51.72
CA ALA A 195 0.00 1.31 52.36
C ALA A 195 -0.50 2.48 53.23
N ARG A 196 -1.50 3.24 52.75
CA ARG A 196 -2.09 4.36 53.49
C ARG A 196 -2.96 3.93 54.67
N PHE A 197 -3.60 2.77 54.59
CA PHE A 197 -4.32 2.18 55.72
C PHE A 197 -3.36 1.69 56.82
N LYS A 198 -2.25 1.06 56.45
CA LYS A 198 -1.21 0.65 57.43
C LYS A 198 -0.57 1.84 58.12
N SER A 199 -0.27 2.93 57.40
CA SER A 199 0.34 4.12 58.02
C SER A 199 -0.57 4.84 59.02
N LYS A 200 -1.89 4.74 58.85
CA LYS A 200 -2.88 5.28 59.81
C LYS A 200 -3.08 4.44 61.08
N GLN A 201 -2.71 3.16 61.07
CA GLN A 201 -2.79 2.30 62.27
C GLN A 201 -1.52 2.35 63.12
N ALA A 202 -0.42 2.89 62.58
CA ALA A 202 0.88 3.01 63.26
C ALA A 202 1.13 4.41 63.86
N ALA A 203 0.16 5.32 63.79
CA ALA A 203 0.16 6.65 64.38
C ALA A 203 -0.95 6.75 65.43
#